data_AF-A0A843GG52-F1
#
_entry.id   AF-A0A843GG52-F1
#
_cell.length_a   1.000
_cell.length_b   1.000
_cell.length_c   1.000
_cell.angle_alpha   90.00
_cell.angle_beta   90.00
_cell.angle_gamma   90.00
#
_symmetry.space_group_name_H-M   'P 1'
#
loop_
_entity.id
_entity.type
_entity.pdbx_description
1 polymer ?
#
loop_
_entity_poly.entity_id
_entity_poly.type
_entity_poly.pdbx_seq_one_letter_code
_entity_poly.pdbx_strand_id
1 'polypeptide(L)'
;MEDNTIEIKNEESVEDNRSEENKEYNEILEKYEGAHSRALFEYCFKNNIPFVSIVFSRIQKNDEELRKEMPEIYINSLRSIDKYKELTFFDQIVYDNFEKIYSKKEYMDTLSEDDKKNRQVVIDVFAYDPFAGESESDKPQLYRDLAGMSNEAMRKDVAKQKAAISIVRSYGNIEKYQRKVAEITANGDISEETQKQLDQYLTLISKIQANINQTAEKNNFTVKGIGSNGRGMLSDVMVQIEERGIDEGVTNFYDIATSNSIEEVANISMKAQLNQVALTKTDYADILNAQAEIVKEAQKKVKQATEALRLAKEKIKKQALMDELAADYKKKGISEKEIEEFLKSELKINNIDEI
;
A
#
# COMPACT_ATOMS: atom_id res chain seq x y z
N MET A 1 -46.20 21.29 74.15
CA MET A 1 -46.87 21.39 72.83
C MET A 1 -46.18 22.55 72.14
N GLU A 2 -45.06 22.26 71.48
CA GLU A 2 -44.32 23.25 70.70
C GLU A 2 -44.52 22.91 69.23
N ASP A 3 -44.86 23.95 68.47
CA ASP A 3 -45.20 23.97 67.05
C ASP A 3 -44.06 23.43 66.19
N ASN A 4 -44.33 22.35 65.46
CA ASN A 4 -43.55 21.89 64.33
C ASN A 4 -44.15 22.50 63.06
N THR A 5 -43.66 23.67 62.64
CA THR A 5 -44.05 24.29 61.35
C THR A 5 -42.82 24.70 60.55
N ILE A 6 -41.94 23.76 60.20
CA ILE A 6 -40.90 23.99 59.19
C ILE A 6 -40.62 22.66 58.49
N GLU A 7 -41.37 22.30 57.43
CA GLU A 7 -40.94 21.30 56.44
C GLU A 7 -41.96 21.18 55.27
N ILE A 8 -42.21 22.26 54.53
CA ILE A 8 -42.93 22.17 53.22
C ILE A 8 -42.26 23.02 52.11
N LYS A 9 -41.23 23.83 52.41
CA LYS A 9 -40.64 24.75 51.40
C LYS A 9 -39.51 24.19 50.53
N ASN A 10 -39.10 22.93 50.70
CA ASN A 10 -37.93 22.39 49.99
C ASN A 10 -38.26 21.52 48.77
N GLU A 11 -39.48 20.99 48.61
CA GLU A 11 -39.80 20.11 47.47
C GLU A 11 -40.20 20.89 46.21
N GLU A 12 -41.03 21.94 46.32
CA GLU A 12 -41.44 22.77 45.17
C GLU A 12 -40.25 23.46 44.48
N SER A 13 -39.22 23.89 45.23
CA SER A 13 -38.04 24.56 44.66
C SER A 13 -37.11 23.63 43.87
N VAL A 14 -37.20 22.32 44.09
CA VAL A 14 -36.33 21.33 43.45
C VAL A 14 -36.96 20.81 42.16
N GLU A 15 -38.29 20.69 42.08
CA GLU A 15 -38.99 20.33 40.84
C GLU A 15 -38.94 21.45 39.80
N ASP A 16 -39.05 22.72 40.23
CA ASP A 16 -39.02 23.88 39.31
C ASP A 16 -37.63 24.03 38.64
N ASN A 17 -36.55 23.81 39.41
CA ASN A 17 -35.17 23.81 38.88
C ASN A 17 -34.91 22.64 37.91
N ARG A 18 -35.47 21.44 38.15
CA ARG A 18 -35.33 20.28 37.23
C ARG A 18 -36.00 20.51 35.88
N SER A 19 -37.12 21.23 35.87
CA SER A 19 -37.81 21.64 34.65
C SER A 19 -36.98 22.64 33.84
N GLU A 20 -36.32 23.59 34.52
CA GLU A 20 -35.54 24.65 33.88
C GLU A 20 -34.21 24.14 33.29
N GLU A 21 -33.49 23.25 34.01
CA GLU A 21 -32.25 22.61 33.53
C GLU A 21 -32.46 21.78 32.25
N ASN A 22 -33.52 20.98 32.21
CA ASN A 22 -33.87 20.19 31.03
C ASN A 22 -34.34 21.06 29.86
N LYS A 23 -35.00 22.19 30.14
CA LYS A 23 -35.40 23.15 29.11
C LYS A 23 -34.18 23.80 28.45
N GLU A 24 -33.21 24.30 29.23
CA GLU A 24 -31.98 24.88 28.68
C GLU A 24 -31.23 23.87 27.82
N TYR A 25 -31.10 22.61 28.30
CA TYR A 25 -30.44 21.56 27.53
C TYR A 25 -31.14 21.28 26.20
N ASN A 26 -32.47 21.22 26.18
CA ASN A 26 -33.24 20.95 24.96
C ASN A 26 -33.09 22.09 23.93
N GLU A 27 -33.05 23.35 24.38
CA GLU A 27 -32.79 24.50 23.49
C GLU A 27 -31.38 24.42 22.87
N ILE A 28 -30.37 24.03 23.65
CA ILE A 28 -29.01 23.80 23.15
C ILE A 28 -28.99 22.59 22.20
N LEU A 29 -29.76 21.54 22.49
CA LEU A 29 -29.84 20.33 21.66
C LEU A 29 -30.44 20.62 20.28
N GLU A 30 -31.48 21.46 20.21
CA GLU A 30 -32.06 21.95 18.96
C GLU A 30 -31.04 22.73 18.13
N LYS A 31 -30.28 23.63 18.77
CA LYS A 31 -29.19 24.41 18.11
C LYS A 31 -28.14 23.50 17.44
N TYR A 32 -27.91 22.31 17.99
CA TYR A 32 -26.96 21.34 17.46
C TYR A 32 -27.60 20.16 16.71
N GLU A 33 -28.83 20.32 16.22
CA GLU A 33 -29.53 19.31 15.40
C GLU A 33 -29.58 17.91 16.06
N GLY A 34 -29.76 17.86 17.38
CA GLY A 34 -29.81 16.58 18.11
C GLY A 34 -28.44 15.96 18.44
N ALA A 35 -27.33 16.66 18.19
CA ALA A 35 -26.00 16.20 18.57
C ALA A 35 -25.75 16.33 20.09
N HIS A 36 -26.22 15.34 20.86
CA HIS A 36 -26.12 15.31 22.33
C HIS A 36 -24.73 15.56 22.91
N SER A 37 -23.66 15.16 22.21
CA SER A 37 -22.29 15.38 22.68
C SER A 37 -21.91 16.86 22.72
N ARG A 38 -22.27 17.61 21.68
CA ARG A 38 -22.04 19.06 21.61
C ARG A 38 -22.97 19.82 22.53
N ALA A 39 -24.23 19.38 22.59
CA ALA A 39 -25.22 20.01 23.45
C ALA A 39 -24.84 19.89 24.93
N LEU A 40 -24.44 18.69 25.36
CA LEU A 40 -24.02 18.46 26.74
C LEU A 40 -22.71 19.16 27.08
N PHE A 41 -21.78 19.27 26.13
CA PHE A 41 -20.55 20.04 26.32
C PHE A 41 -20.83 21.53 26.56
N GLU A 42 -21.68 22.16 25.73
CA GLU A 42 -22.08 23.56 25.93
C GLU A 42 -22.86 23.75 27.23
N TYR A 43 -23.75 22.81 27.58
CA TYR A 43 -24.46 22.81 28.85
C TYR A 43 -23.50 22.76 30.05
N CYS A 44 -22.53 21.84 30.01
CA CYS A 44 -21.50 21.70 31.04
C CYS A 44 -20.66 22.97 31.17
N PHE A 45 -20.31 23.61 30.05
CA PHE A 45 -19.59 24.88 30.03
C PHE A 45 -20.37 25.99 30.72
N LYS A 46 -21.64 26.19 30.37
CA LYS A 46 -22.48 27.25 30.95
C LYS A 46 -22.71 27.05 32.45
N ASN A 47 -22.87 25.80 32.88
CA ASN A 47 -23.18 25.45 34.27
C ASN A 47 -21.94 25.13 35.11
N ASN A 48 -20.73 25.33 34.58
CA ASN A 48 -19.45 25.09 35.25
C ASN A 48 -19.27 23.64 35.76
N ILE A 49 -19.82 22.66 35.04
CA ILE A 49 -19.75 21.22 35.35
C ILE A 49 -18.66 20.57 34.48
N PRO A 50 -17.86 19.62 34.97
CA PRO A 50 -16.85 18.93 34.17
C PRO A 50 -17.49 18.08 33.07
N PHE A 51 -16.93 18.14 31.86
CA PHE A 51 -17.28 17.27 30.75
C PHE A 51 -16.34 16.05 30.66
N VAL A 52 -16.81 14.89 31.10
CA VAL A 52 -16.11 13.61 31.10
C VAL A 52 -16.69 12.72 30.00
N SER A 53 -15.98 12.65 28.87
CA SER A 53 -16.39 11.89 27.68
C SER A 53 -16.76 10.42 27.97
N ILE A 54 -16.07 9.78 28.91
CA ILE A 54 -16.35 8.38 29.30
C ILE A 54 -17.72 8.25 29.97
N VAL A 55 -18.08 9.21 30.83
CA VAL A 55 -19.37 9.23 31.53
C VAL A 55 -20.48 9.49 30.52
N PHE A 56 -20.32 10.49 29.65
CA PHE A 56 -21.24 10.77 28.55
C PHE A 56 -21.46 9.54 27.65
N SER A 57 -20.39 8.89 27.21
CA SER A 57 -20.46 7.73 26.30
C SER A 57 -21.16 6.52 26.91
N ARG A 58 -21.11 6.34 28.24
CA ARG A 58 -21.86 5.28 28.93
C ARG A 58 -23.35 5.57 28.92
N ILE A 59 -23.71 6.81 29.18
CA ILE A 59 -25.11 7.23 29.24
C ILE A 59 -25.73 7.24 27.83
N GLN A 60 -24.99 7.69 26.82
CA GLN A 60 -25.46 7.72 25.43
C GLN A 60 -25.82 6.32 24.87
N LYS A 61 -25.18 5.26 25.39
CA LYS A 61 -25.46 3.87 25.00
C LYS A 61 -26.75 3.31 25.60
N ASN A 62 -27.37 4.01 26.56
CA ASN A 62 -28.61 3.59 27.19
C ASN A 62 -29.84 4.06 26.38
N ASP A 63 -31.02 3.68 26.87
CA ASP A 63 -32.34 3.89 26.25
C ASP A 63 -32.57 5.33 25.76
N GLU A 64 -33.38 5.46 24.71
CA GLU A 64 -33.78 6.73 24.10
C GLU A 64 -34.58 7.62 25.05
N GLU A 65 -35.33 7.04 25.99
CA GLU A 65 -36.03 7.81 27.02
C GLU A 65 -35.06 8.45 28.02
N LEU A 66 -33.98 7.74 28.40
CA LEU A 66 -32.95 8.28 29.28
C LEU A 66 -32.25 9.48 28.65
N ARG A 67 -32.16 9.55 27.31
CA ARG A 67 -31.56 10.70 26.60
C ARG A 67 -32.33 12.02 26.78
N LYS A 68 -33.61 11.96 27.17
CA LYS A 68 -34.43 13.17 27.42
C LYS A 68 -34.09 13.85 28.74
N GLU A 69 -33.53 13.10 29.70
CA GLU A 69 -33.08 13.58 31.01
C GLU A 69 -31.54 13.63 31.11
N MET A 70 -30.88 13.93 29.98
CA MET A 70 -29.43 13.88 29.86
C MET A 70 -28.65 14.65 30.91
N PRO A 71 -28.97 15.93 31.18
CA PRO A 71 -28.27 16.70 32.19
C PRO A 71 -28.30 16.04 33.57
N GLU A 72 -29.48 15.62 34.02
CA GLU A 72 -29.69 15.08 35.36
C GLU A 72 -28.96 13.76 35.55
N ILE A 73 -29.12 12.82 34.61
CA ILE A 73 -28.44 11.52 34.65
C ILE A 73 -26.92 11.70 34.62
N TYR A 74 -26.45 12.66 33.82
CA TYR A 74 -25.03 12.97 33.70
C TYR A 74 -24.46 13.55 34.99
N ILE A 75 -25.13 14.54 35.58
CA ILE A 75 -24.72 15.16 36.85
C ILE A 75 -24.74 14.13 37.99
N ASN A 76 -25.80 13.31 38.08
CA ASN A 76 -25.90 12.25 39.08
C ASN A 76 -24.79 11.20 38.92
N SER A 77 -24.49 10.83 37.67
CA SER A 77 -23.39 9.90 37.36
C SER A 77 -22.03 10.48 37.74
N LEU A 78 -21.79 11.78 37.52
CA LEU A 78 -20.57 12.44 37.95
C LEU A 78 -20.45 12.49 39.48
N ARG A 79 -21.51 12.90 40.16
CA ARG A 79 -21.55 13.00 41.63
C ARG A 79 -21.39 11.66 42.32
N SER A 80 -21.74 10.55 41.66
CA SER A 80 -21.51 9.20 42.19
C SER A 80 -20.03 8.80 42.25
N ILE A 81 -19.14 9.50 41.53
CA ILE A 81 -17.72 9.19 41.44
C ILE A 81 -16.91 10.24 42.22
N ASP A 82 -16.28 9.85 43.32
CA ASP A 82 -15.54 10.76 44.23
C ASP A 82 -14.53 11.65 43.50
N LYS A 83 -13.83 11.11 42.49
CA LYS A 83 -12.85 11.84 41.68
C LYS A 83 -13.43 13.09 41.00
N TYR A 84 -14.73 13.13 40.71
CA TYR A 84 -15.35 14.18 39.90
C TYR A 84 -16.26 15.12 40.70
N LYS A 85 -16.45 14.89 42.01
CA LYS A 85 -17.40 15.64 42.85
C LYS A 85 -17.06 17.12 42.99
N GLU A 86 -15.77 17.46 43.06
CA GLU A 86 -15.28 18.81 43.32
C GLU A 86 -14.71 19.50 42.07
N LEU A 87 -14.78 18.82 40.92
CA LEU A 87 -14.26 19.38 39.68
C LEU A 87 -15.27 20.34 39.05
N THR A 88 -14.73 21.36 38.40
CA THR A 88 -15.46 22.32 37.57
C THR A 88 -15.20 22.06 36.09
N PHE A 89 -15.91 22.79 35.21
CA PHE A 89 -15.63 22.73 33.78
C PHE A 89 -14.18 23.11 33.45
N PHE A 90 -13.56 24.02 34.19
CA PHE A 90 -12.20 24.48 33.88
C PHE A 90 -11.11 23.56 34.42
N ASP A 91 -11.38 22.78 35.49
CA ASP A 91 -10.41 21.80 36.01
C ASP A 91 -10.11 20.70 35.00
N GLN A 92 -10.99 20.50 34.02
CA GLN A 92 -10.77 19.55 32.95
C GLN A 92 -9.69 19.96 31.94
N ILE A 93 -9.33 21.25 31.90
CA ILE A 93 -8.28 21.78 31.01
C ILE A 93 -6.90 21.24 31.42
N VAL A 94 -6.74 20.83 32.68
CA VAL A 94 -5.50 20.24 33.21
C VAL A 94 -5.44 18.72 32.98
N TYR A 95 -6.56 18.06 32.62
CA TYR A 95 -6.56 16.64 32.25
C TYR A 95 -6.22 16.46 30.76
N ASP A 96 -5.36 15.48 30.45
CA ASP A 96 -5.00 15.00 29.09
C ASP A 96 -6.19 14.68 28.15
N ASN A 97 -7.43 14.78 28.62
CA ASN A 97 -8.64 14.45 27.88
C ASN A 97 -9.32 15.66 27.19
N PHE A 98 -8.91 16.90 27.46
CA PHE A 98 -9.58 18.09 26.89
C PHE A 98 -9.24 18.33 25.41
N GLU A 99 -8.09 17.86 24.93
CA GLU A 99 -7.62 18.09 23.54
C GLU A 99 -8.48 17.45 22.43
N LYS A 100 -9.40 16.52 22.75
CA LYS A 100 -10.01 15.66 21.71
C LYS A 100 -11.29 16.19 21.05
N ILE A 101 -11.91 17.26 21.56
CA ILE A 101 -13.23 17.71 21.05
C ILE A 101 -13.09 18.76 19.93
N TYR A 102 -11.97 19.50 19.84
CA TYR A 102 -11.74 20.54 18.84
C TYR A 102 -10.82 20.12 17.66
N SER A 103 -10.27 18.91 17.69
CA SER A 103 -9.14 18.51 16.83
C SER A 103 -9.44 18.33 15.33
N LYS A 104 -10.70 18.39 14.87
CA LYS A 104 -11.00 18.18 13.44
C LYS A 104 -10.48 19.32 12.54
N LYS A 105 -10.22 20.51 13.10
CA LYS A 105 -9.69 21.67 12.35
C LYS A 105 -8.20 21.92 12.58
N GLU A 106 -7.66 21.58 13.76
CA GLU A 106 -6.22 21.77 14.08
C GLU A 106 -5.31 20.65 13.56
N TYR A 107 -5.80 19.42 13.36
CA TYR A 107 -4.93 18.32 12.92
C TYR A 107 -4.23 18.59 11.57
N MET A 108 -4.90 19.33 10.67
CA MET A 108 -4.37 19.73 9.36
C MET A 108 -3.27 20.79 9.44
N ASP A 109 -3.26 21.63 10.48
CA ASP A 109 -2.23 22.65 10.71
C ASP A 109 -1.03 22.12 11.51
N THR A 110 -1.18 21.00 12.23
CA THR A 110 -0.08 20.30 12.93
C THR A 110 0.69 19.30 12.06
N LEU A 111 0.17 18.95 10.89
CA LEU A 111 0.81 18.01 9.96
C LEU A 111 2.08 18.63 9.38
N SER A 112 3.19 17.87 9.40
CA SER A 112 4.43 18.26 8.73
C SER A 112 4.16 18.51 7.23
N GLU A 113 4.93 19.41 6.62
CA GLU A 113 4.90 19.62 5.17
C GLU A 113 5.14 18.32 4.39
N ASP A 114 5.93 17.39 4.95
CA ASP A 114 6.16 16.09 4.33
C ASP A 114 4.94 15.16 4.45
N ASP A 115 4.17 15.24 5.53
CA ASP A 115 2.94 14.44 5.66
C ASP A 115 1.86 14.94 4.70
N LYS A 116 1.79 16.26 4.45
CA LYS A 116 0.92 16.84 3.42
C LYS A 116 1.32 16.36 2.02
N LYS A 117 2.62 16.31 1.71
CA LYS A 117 3.13 15.74 0.44
C LYS A 117 2.79 14.27 0.31
N ASN A 118 3.01 13.46 1.34
CA ASN A 118 2.70 12.03 1.33
C ASN A 118 1.22 11.78 1.04
N ARG A 119 0.34 12.56 1.69
CA ARG A 119 -1.09 12.53 1.39
C ARG A 119 -1.39 12.88 -0.07
N GLN A 120 -0.76 13.93 -0.61
CA GLN A 120 -0.96 14.32 -2.00
C GLN A 120 -0.51 13.22 -2.97
N VAL A 121 0.66 12.61 -2.75
CA VAL A 121 1.17 11.49 -3.56
C VAL A 121 0.18 10.34 -3.59
N VAL A 122 -0.38 9.97 -2.42
CA VAL A 122 -1.39 8.91 -2.34
C VAL A 122 -2.65 9.28 -3.13
N ILE A 123 -3.14 10.51 -3.01
CA ILE A 123 -4.32 10.96 -3.77
C ILE A 123 -4.04 10.94 -5.28
N ASP A 124 -2.85 11.35 -5.71
CA ASP A 124 -2.47 11.39 -7.13
C ASP A 124 -2.32 9.98 -7.75
N VAL A 125 -1.93 8.99 -6.96
CA VAL A 125 -1.75 7.60 -7.41
C VAL A 125 -3.06 6.82 -7.37
N PHE A 126 -3.89 7.04 -6.35
CA PHE A 126 -5.11 6.26 -6.12
C PHE A 126 -6.38 6.97 -6.60
N ALA A 127 -6.33 8.27 -6.87
CA ALA A 127 -7.46 9.14 -7.26
C ALA A 127 -8.58 9.28 -6.21
N TYR A 128 -8.38 8.77 -4.99
CA TYR A 128 -9.26 8.96 -3.84
C TYR A 128 -8.46 8.91 -2.53
N ASP A 129 -9.10 9.24 -1.41
CA ASP A 129 -8.52 9.12 -0.07
C ASP A 129 -8.80 7.72 0.50
N PRO A 130 -7.81 6.81 0.55
CA PRO A 130 -8.02 5.44 1.04
C PRO A 130 -8.18 5.34 2.56
N PHE A 131 -7.84 6.40 3.30
CA PHE A 131 -7.79 6.43 4.76
C PHE A 131 -8.82 7.40 5.37
N ALA A 132 -9.81 7.85 4.59
CA ALA A 132 -10.82 8.82 5.04
C ALA A 132 -11.52 8.41 6.35
N GLY A 133 -11.79 7.11 6.55
CA GLY A 133 -12.43 6.55 7.75
C GLY A 133 -11.49 6.13 8.88
N GLU A 134 -10.17 6.30 8.73
CA GLU A 134 -9.19 5.99 9.78
C GLU A 134 -9.13 7.10 10.83
N SER A 135 -8.54 6.82 12.00
CA SER A 135 -8.36 7.84 13.04
C SER A 135 -7.37 8.90 12.59
N GLU A 136 -7.64 10.18 12.89
CA GLU A 136 -6.75 11.28 12.48
C GLU A 136 -5.31 11.05 12.95
N SER A 137 -5.12 10.58 14.19
CA SER A 137 -3.79 10.28 14.75
C SER A 137 -2.99 9.23 13.98
N ASP A 138 -3.66 8.30 13.28
CA ASP A 138 -2.98 7.24 12.54
C ASP A 138 -2.71 7.62 11.07
N LYS A 139 -3.50 8.53 10.51
CA LYS A 139 -3.43 8.92 9.09
C LYS A 139 -2.04 9.33 8.63
N PRO A 140 -1.24 10.17 9.33
CA PRO A 140 0.06 10.58 8.82
C PRO A 140 1.00 9.40 8.55
N GLN A 141 1.04 8.44 9.47
CA GLN A 141 1.86 7.24 9.32
C GLN A 141 1.37 6.38 8.15
N LEU A 142 0.06 6.16 8.06
CA LEU A 142 -0.53 5.40 6.96
C LEU A 142 -0.25 6.04 5.59
N TYR A 143 -0.31 7.37 5.49
CA TYR A 143 0.05 8.09 4.26
C TYR A 143 1.53 7.95 3.93
N ARG A 144 2.41 8.10 4.92
CA ARG A 144 3.86 7.94 4.74
C ARG A 144 4.21 6.54 4.23
N ASP A 145 3.66 5.50 4.85
CA ASP A 145 3.94 4.12 4.45
C ASP A 145 3.37 3.81 3.06
N LEU A 146 2.14 4.24 2.77
CA LEU A 146 1.53 4.02 1.47
C LEU A 146 2.23 4.81 0.37
N ALA A 147 2.67 6.05 0.64
CA ALA A 147 3.47 6.83 -0.29
C ALA A 147 4.81 6.13 -0.60
N GLY A 148 5.47 5.55 0.40
CA GLY A 148 6.69 4.76 0.22
C GLY A 148 6.50 3.50 -0.63
N MET A 149 5.30 2.89 -0.60
CA MET A 149 4.95 1.74 -1.45
C MET A 149 4.42 2.14 -2.83
N SER A 150 4.04 3.41 -3.01
CA SER A 150 3.38 3.88 -4.22
C SER A 150 4.36 3.99 -5.38
N ASN A 151 4.04 3.35 -6.50
CA ASN A 151 4.77 3.49 -7.74
C ASN A 151 3.83 3.80 -8.90
N GLU A 152 4.37 4.31 -10.00
CA GLU A 152 3.57 4.70 -11.16
C GLU A 152 2.83 3.53 -11.82
N ALA A 153 3.37 2.31 -11.69
CA ALA A 153 2.73 1.10 -12.19
C ALA A 153 1.44 0.75 -11.41
N MET A 154 1.32 1.15 -10.15
CA MET A 154 0.12 0.92 -9.34
C MET A 154 -1.07 1.77 -9.78
N ARG A 155 -0.88 2.88 -10.50
CA ARG A 155 -2.00 3.69 -11.02
C ARG A 155 -2.98 2.88 -11.88
N LYS A 156 -2.48 1.87 -12.60
CA LYS A 156 -3.28 1.05 -13.53
C LYS A 156 -3.65 -0.32 -12.96
N ASP A 157 -3.15 -0.69 -11.78
CA ASP A 157 -3.32 -2.01 -11.18
C ASP A 157 -4.10 -1.92 -9.86
N VAL A 158 -5.42 -2.03 -9.99
CA VAL A 158 -6.37 -1.94 -8.85
C VAL A 158 -6.12 -3.06 -7.82
N ALA A 159 -5.66 -4.23 -8.25
CA ALA A 159 -5.36 -5.34 -7.34
C ALA A 159 -4.16 -4.99 -6.45
N LYS A 160 -3.09 -4.46 -7.05
CA LYS A 160 -1.93 -3.95 -6.29
C LYS A 160 -2.28 -2.77 -5.40
N GLN A 161 -3.11 -1.84 -5.87
CA GLN A 161 -3.60 -0.74 -5.02
C GLN A 161 -4.28 -1.27 -3.75
N LYS A 162 -5.24 -2.19 -3.90
CA LYS A 162 -5.95 -2.79 -2.77
C LYS A 162 -5.00 -3.57 -1.84
N ALA A 163 -4.07 -4.31 -2.42
CA ALA A 163 -3.09 -5.08 -1.65
C ALA A 163 -2.15 -4.17 -0.85
N ALA A 164 -1.66 -3.06 -1.41
CA ALA A 164 -0.83 -2.10 -0.69
C ALA A 164 -1.58 -1.42 0.46
N ILE A 165 -2.82 -0.96 0.22
CA ILE A 165 -3.66 -0.39 1.28
C ILE A 165 -3.86 -1.41 2.42
N SER A 166 -4.10 -2.69 2.08
CA SER A 166 -4.27 -3.76 3.07
C SER A 166 -2.99 -4.00 3.88
N ILE A 167 -1.83 -3.99 3.23
CA ILE A 167 -0.53 -4.17 3.91
C ILE A 167 -0.26 -3.02 4.88
N VAL A 168 -0.45 -1.77 4.43
CA VAL A 168 -0.22 -0.59 5.27
C VAL A 168 -1.16 -0.56 6.48
N ARG A 169 -2.46 -0.85 6.29
CA ARG A 169 -3.41 -1.01 7.40
C ARG A 169 -2.99 -2.09 8.39
N SER A 170 -2.44 -3.20 7.86
CA SER A 170 -2.00 -4.33 8.67
C SER A 170 -0.78 -3.97 9.53
N TYR A 171 0.19 -3.21 8.99
CA TYR A 171 1.29 -2.66 9.77
C TYR A 171 0.81 -1.67 10.83
N GLY A 172 -0.10 -0.76 10.51
CA GLY A 172 -0.69 0.14 11.50
C GLY A 172 -1.40 -0.59 12.66
N ASN A 173 -2.06 -1.72 12.37
CA ASN A 173 -2.65 -2.57 13.40
C ASN A 173 -1.59 -3.27 14.26
N ILE A 174 -0.49 -3.75 13.67
CA ILE A 174 0.64 -4.33 14.41
C ILE A 174 1.19 -3.31 15.41
N GLU A 175 1.45 -2.07 14.98
CA GLU A 175 1.96 -1.02 15.87
C GLU A 175 1.00 -0.71 17.03
N LYS A 176 -0.32 -0.70 16.78
CA LYS A 176 -1.33 -0.53 17.82
C LYS A 176 -1.29 -1.67 18.84
N TYR A 177 -1.21 -2.92 18.38
CA TYR A 177 -1.11 -4.07 19.27
C TYR A 177 0.22 -4.08 20.04
N GLN A 178 1.33 -3.71 19.39
CA GLN A 178 2.64 -3.59 20.05
C GLN A 178 2.65 -2.52 21.14
N ARG A 179 2.00 -1.36 20.92
CA ARG A 179 1.82 -0.33 21.95
C ARG A 179 1.04 -0.87 23.15
N LYS A 180 -0.08 -1.56 22.93
CA LYS A 180 -0.85 -2.21 24.00
C LYS A 180 -0.04 -3.27 24.76
N VAL A 181 0.76 -4.07 24.06
CA VAL A 181 1.68 -5.04 24.66
C VAL A 181 2.70 -4.34 25.55
N ALA A 182 3.29 -3.23 25.09
CA ALA A 182 4.26 -2.45 25.86
C ALA A 182 3.63 -1.82 27.10
N GLU A 183 2.43 -1.22 26.98
CA GLU A 183 1.67 -0.66 28.10
C GLU A 183 1.37 -1.71 29.18
N ILE A 184 0.89 -2.89 28.77
CA ILE A 184 0.59 -4.00 29.68
C ILE A 184 1.87 -4.47 30.40
N THR A 185 2.96 -4.62 29.66
CA THR A 185 4.23 -5.13 30.19
C THR A 185 4.92 -4.13 31.12
N ALA A 186 4.76 -2.83 30.85
CA ALA A 186 5.33 -1.76 31.67
C ALA A 186 4.66 -1.62 33.06
N ASN A 187 3.38 -1.99 33.18
CA ASN A 187 2.62 -1.87 34.42
C ASN A 187 2.96 -2.95 35.47
N GLY A 188 3.72 -3.99 35.11
CA GLY A 188 4.32 -4.97 36.04
C GLY A 188 3.36 -5.93 36.76
N ASP A 189 2.06 -5.61 36.85
CA ASP A 189 1.05 -6.43 37.52
C ASP A 189 0.37 -7.38 36.51
N ILE A 190 1.00 -8.52 36.26
CA ILE A 190 0.53 -9.52 35.30
C ILE A 190 -0.43 -10.47 36.02
N SER A 191 -1.71 -10.10 36.05
CA SER A 191 -2.80 -11.02 36.41
C SER A 191 -2.99 -12.10 35.33
N GLU A 192 -3.67 -13.20 35.65
CA GLU A 192 -3.98 -14.26 34.68
C GLU A 192 -4.84 -13.76 33.50
N GLU A 193 -5.70 -12.78 33.74
CA GLU A 193 -6.51 -12.08 32.73
C GLU A 193 -5.61 -11.26 31.78
N THR A 194 -4.67 -10.51 32.37
CA THR A 194 -3.70 -9.68 31.66
C THR A 194 -2.77 -10.53 30.78
N GLN A 195 -2.34 -11.69 31.28
CA GLN A 195 -1.54 -12.65 30.52
C GLN A 195 -2.31 -13.20 29.30
N LYS A 196 -3.59 -13.55 29.46
CA LYS A 196 -4.44 -14.01 28.34
C LYS A 196 -4.59 -12.93 27.27
N GLN A 197 -4.77 -11.67 27.66
CA GLN A 197 -4.84 -10.55 26.71
C GLN A 197 -3.51 -10.35 25.96
N LEU A 198 -2.38 -10.47 26.66
CA LEU A 198 -1.05 -10.39 26.07
C LEU A 198 -0.85 -11.47 24.99
N ASP A 199 -1.16 -12.72 25.32
CA ASP A 199 -1.04 -13.85 24.40
C ASP A 199 -1.94 -13.69 23.16
N GLN A 200 -3.15 -13.13 23.36
CA GLN A 200 -4.05 -12.80 22.25
C GLN A 200 -3.44 -11.75 21.31
N TYR A 201 -2.89 -10.65 21.85
CA TYR A 201 -2.26 -9.61 21.03
C TYR A 201 -1.03 -10.14 20.29
N LEU A 202 -0.18 -10.93 20.94
CA LEU A 202 0.99 -11.57 20.30
C LEU A 202 0.58 -12.53 19.17
N THR A 203 -0.49 -13.29 19.39
CA THR A 203 -1.05 -14.19 18.37
C THR A 203 -1.62 -13.41 17.19
N LEU A 204 -2.33 -12.31 17.44
CA LEU A 204 -2.86 -11.43 16.38
C LEU A 204 -1.72 -10.81 15.57
N ILE A 205 -0.67 -10.29 16.22
CA ILE A 205 0.52 -9.76 15.54
C ILE A 205 1.11 -10.81 14.60
N SER A 206 1.36 -12.02 15.09
CA SER A 206 1.94 -13.11 14.30
C SER A 206 1.08 -13.47 13.09
N LYS A 207 -0.25 -13.53 13.26
CA LYS A 207 -1.20 -13.81 12.17
C LYS A 207 -1.23 -12.70 11.13
N ILE A 208 -1.21 -11.45 11.57
CA ILE A 208 -1.20 -10.29 10.67
C ILE A 208 0.12 -10.26 9.88
N GLN A 209 1.26 -10.52 10.52
CA GLN A 209 2.56 -10.62 9.84
C GLN A 209 2.57 -11.73 8.77
N ALA A 210 2.01 -12.90 9.07
CA ALA A 210 1.87 -13.98 8.09
C ALA A 210 0.99 -13.56 6.90
N ASN A 211 -0.11 -12.85 7.15
CA ASN A 211 -0.99 -12.35 6.10
C ASN A 211 -0.33 -11.26 5.25
N ILE A 212 0.46 -10.37 5.86
CA ILE A 212 1.28 -9.38 5.14
C ILE A 212 2.24 -10.10 4.21
N ASN A 213 3.01 -11.06 4.70
CA ASN A 213 4.00 -11.78 3.88
C ASN A 213 3.31 -12.48 2.70
N GLN A 214 2.19 -13.16 2.93
CA GLN A 214 1.43 -13.81 1.86
C GLN A 214 0.90 -12.81 0.82
N THR A 215 0.36 -11.68 1.28
CA THR A 215 -0.19 -10.64 0.40
C THR A 215 0.92 -9.96 -0.39
N ALA A 216 2.07 -9.72 0.25
CA ALA A 216 3.23 -9.08 -0.34
C ALA A 216 3.92 -9.99 -1.37
N GLU A 217 4.01 -11.29 -1.12
CA GLU A 217 4.51 -12.28 -2.10
C GLU A 217 3.59 -12.38 -3.31
N LYS A 218 2.27 -12.51 -3.10
CA LYS A 218 1.28 -12.63 -4.19
C LYS A 218 1.19 -11.40 -5.10
N ASN A 219 1.48 -10.21 -4.57
CA ASN A 219 1.37 -8.94 -5.29
C ASN A 219 2.73 -8.34 -5.67
N ASN A 220 3.81 -9.09 -5.47
CA ASN A 220 5.17 -8.74 -5.87
C ASN A 220 5.71 -7.48 -5.17
N PHE A 221 5.34 -7.29 -3.90
CA PHE A 221 5.89 -6.23 -3.04
C PHE A 221 7.19 -6.66 -2.34
N THR A 222 7.48 -7.96 -2.30
CA THR A 222 8.76 -8.48 -1.80
C THR A 222 9.72 -8.77 -2.93
N VAL A 223 11.03 -8.75 -2.65
CA VAL A 223 12.09 -9.15 -3.60
C VAL A 223 11.90 -10.60 -4.10
N LYS A 224 11.19 -11.46 -3.35
CA LYS A 224 10.81 -12.82 -3.75
C LYS A 224 9.53 -12.87 -4.60
N GLY A 225 8.55 -12.01 -4.32
CA GLY A 225 7.30 -11.89 -5.07
C GLY A 225 7.50 -11.19 -6.41
N ILE A 226 8.48 -10.30 -6.52
CA ILE A 226 9.14 -10.05 -7.80
C ILE A 226 9.80 -11.37 -8.18
N GLY A 227 9.02 -12.32 -8.69
CA GLY A 227 9.57 -13.34 -9.58
C GLY A 227 10.51 -12.60 -10.51
N SER A 228 11.69 -13.16 -10.71
CA SER A 228 12.79 -12.70 -11.55
C SER A 228 12.33 -12.41 -12.99
N ASN A 229 11.38 -11.51 -13.14
CA ASN A 229 10.68 -11.12 -14.33
C ASN A 229 11.36 -9.87 -14.83
N GLY A 230 12.67 -10.00 -15.03
CA GLY A 230 13.48 -9.19 -15.93
C GLY A 230 13.58 -7.69 -15.70
N ARG A 231 12.69 -7.00 -14.98
CA ARG A 231 12.65 -5.53 -14.96
C ARG A 231 13.89 -4.94 -14.30
N GLY A 232 14.78 -4.41 -15.14
CA GLY A 232 16.10 -3.91 -14.79
C GLY A 232 17.26 -4.87 -15.09
N MET A 233 16.97 -6.13 -15.44
CA MET A 233 17.94 -7.05 -16.04
C MET A 233 18.15 -6.70 -17.51
N LEU A 234 19.36 -6.97 -17.98
CA LEU A 234 19.79 -6.67 -19.34
C LEU A 234 18.83 -7.20 -20.41
N SER A 235 18.20 -8.35 -20.17
CA SER A 235 17.22 -8.98 -21.07
C SER A 235 15.92 -8.19 -21.22
N ASP A 236 15.40 -7.57 -20.16
CA ASP A 236 14.16 -6.77 -20.24
C ASP A 236 14.44 -5.38 -20.81
N VAL A 237 15.62 -4.82 -20.51
CA VAL A 237 16.09 -3.61 -21.18
C VAL A 237 16.24 -3.84 -22.68
N MET A 238 16.71 -5.03 -23.09
CA MET A 238 16.85 -5.42 -24.49
C MET A 238 15.50 -5.52 -25.20
N VAL A 239 14.51 -6.19 -24.61
CA VAL A 239 13.14 -6.25 -25.15
C VAL A 239 12.54 -4.85 -25.28
N GLN A 240 12.73 -3.98 -24.29
CA GLN A 240 12.24 -2.60 -24.33
C GLN A 240 12.91 -1.73 -25.40
N ILE A 241 14.19 -1.97 -25.72
CA ILE A 241 14.92 -1.25 -26.77
C ILE A 241 14.48 -1.75 -28.16
N GLU A 242 14.27 -3.06 -28.31
CA GLU A 242 13.77 -3.69 -29.54
C GLU A 242 12.32 -3.25 -29.84
N GLU A 243 11.45 -3.21 -28.83
CA GLU A 243 10.08 -2.70 -28.94
C GLU A 243 10.02 -1.20 -29.31
N ARG A 244 11.05 -0.42 -28.95
CA ARG A 244 11.15 1.02 -29.25
C ARG A 244 11.92 1.32 -30.55
N GLY A 245 12.44 0.30 -31.24
CA GLY A 245 13.13 0.44 -32.53
C GLY A 245 14.42 1.26 -32.48
N ILE A 246 15.14 1.25 -31.35
CA ILE A 246 16.38 2.03 -31.18
C ILE A 246 17.59 1.17 -31.60
N ASP A 247 17.90 1.13 -32.89
CA ASP A 247 18.94 0.27 -33.48
C ASP A 247 20.35 0.44 -32.84
N GLU A 248 20.74 1.68 -32.51
CA GLU A 248 22.02 1.95 -31.82
C GLU A 248 22.07 1.38 -30.40
N GLY A 249 20.93 1.38 -29.71
CA GLY A 249 20.80 0.77 -28.39
C GLY A 249 20.94 -0.74 -28.47
N VAL A 250 20.36 -1.37 -29.49
CA VAL A 250 20.42 -2.82 -29.69
C VAL A 250 21.87 -3.28 -29.84
N THR A 251 22.67 -2.64 -30.70
CA THR A 251 24.06 -3.05 -30.97
C THR A 251 24.96 -2.91 -29.74
N ASN A 252 24.89 -1.77 -29.04
CA ASN A 252 25.72 -1.53 -27.86
C ASN A 252 25.32 -2.44 -26.68
N PHE A 253 24.03 -2.74 -26.52
CA PHE A 253 23.58 -3.68 -25.48
C PHE A 253 23.94 -5.13 -25.80
N TYR A 254 23.97 -5.54 -27.08
CA TYR A 254 24.50 -6.86 -27.46
C TYR A 254 25.97 -7.00 -27.07
N ASP A 255 26.79 -5.99 -27.31
CA ASP A 255 28.22 -6.01 -26.95
C ASP A 255 28.41 -6.09 -25.43
N ILE A 256 27.57 -5.40 -24.65
CA ILE A 256 27.57 -5.47 -23.19
C ILE A 256 27.11 -6.85 -22.72
N ALA A 257 26.01 -7.37 -23.26
CA ALA A 257 25.42 -8.66 -22.91
C ALA A 257 26.34 -9.84 -23.20
N THR A 258 27.12 -9.74 -24.27
CA THR A 258 28.08 -10.76 -24.70
C THR A 258 29.48 -10.53 -24.13
N SER A 259 29.67 -9.52 -23.27
CA SER A 259 30.97 -9.23 -22.66
C SER A 259 31.37 -10.31 -21.66
N ASN A 260 32.67 -10.66 -21.67
CA ASN A 260 33.26 -11.65 -20.77
C ASN A 260 33.00 -11.35 -19.28
N SER A 261 32.90 -10.07 -18.91
CA SER A 261 32.59 -9.64 -17.53
C SER A 261 31.21 -10.07 -17.05
N ILE A 262 30.20 -10.06 -17.92
CA ILE A 262 28.84 -10.50 -17.55
C ILE A 262 28.80 -12.02 -17.41
N GLU A 263 29.52 -12.74 -18.27
CA GLU A 263 29.68 -14.20 -18.16
C GLU A 263 30.35 -14.59 -16.83
N GLU A 264 31.42 -13.88 -16.44
CA GLU A 264 32.11 -14.12 -15.16
C GLU A 264 31.19 -13.87 -13.95
N VAL A 265 30.44 -12.77 -13.94
CA VAL A 265 29.50 -12.46 -12.86
C VAL A 265 28.38 -13.49 -12.77
N ALA A 266 27.84 -13.93 -13.91
CA ALA A 266 26.82 -14.98 -13.96
C ALA A 266 27.36 -16.31 -13.40
N ASN A 267 28.57 -16.70 -13.79
CA ASN A 267 29.25 -17.91 -13.31
C ASN A 267 29.53 -17.85 -11.80
N ILE A 268 29.98 -16.70 -11.28
CA ILE A 268 30.19 -16.49 -9.84
C ILE A 268 28.87 -16.60 -9.07
N SER A 269 27.80 -15.98 -9.58
CA SER A 269 26.47 -16.01 -8.97
C SER A 269 25.91 -17.44 -8.92
N MET A 270 25.98 -18.18 -10.03
CA MET A 270 25.53 -19.57 -10.11
C MET A 270 26.34 -20.47 -9.17
N LYS A 271 27.66 -20.28 -9.09
CA LYS A 271 28.52 -21.02 -8.15
C LYS A 271 28.17 -20.71 -6.68
N ALA A 272 27.86 -19.46 -6.36
CA ALA A 272 27.42 -19.07 -5.02
C ALA A 272 26.06 -19.71 -4.65
N GLN A 273 25.12 -19.77 -5.60
CA GLN A 273 23.82 -20.42 -5.41
C GLN A 273 23.98 -21.94 -5.21
N LEU A 274 24.79 -22.60 -6.04
CA LEU A 274 25.07 -24.04 -5.91
C LEU A 274 25.76 -24.39 -4.58
N ASN A 275 26.66 -23.53 -4.10
CA ASN A 275 27.33 -23.73 -2.80
C ASN A 275 26.37 -23.62 -1.60
N GLN A 276 25.26 -22.88 -1.72
CA GLN A 276 24.27 -22.75 -0.66
C GLN A 276 23.24 -23.90 -0.64
N VAL A 277 23.08 -24.61 -1.75
CA VAL A 277 22.12 -25.72 -1.88
C VAL A 277 22.84 -27.04 -1.63
N ALA A 278 22.49 -27.73 -0.55
CA ALA A 278 23.01 -29.07 -0.26
C ALA A 278 22.33 -30.13 -1.15
N LEU A 279 22.80 -30.25 -2.40
CA LEU A 279 22.24 -31.18 -3.39
C LEU A 279 22.54 -32.65 -3.06
N THR A 280 21.54 -33.51 -3.20
CA THR A 280 21.68 -34.97 -3.07
C THR A 280 22.11 -35.62 -4.39
N LYS A 281 22.62 -36.86 -4.35
CA LYS A 281 23.11 -37.56 -5.56
C LYS A 281 22.04 -37.73 -6.64
N THR A 282 20.77 -37.82 -6.26
CA THR A 282 19.61 -37.87 -7.17
C THR A 282 19.37 -36.52 -7.85
N ASP A 283 19.47 -35.41 -7.10
CA ASP A 283 19.33 -34.06 -7.67
C ASP A 283 20.41 -33.77 -8.73
N TYR A 284 21.63 -34.25 -8.50
CA TYR A 284 22.70 -34.16 -9.51
C TYR A 284 22.38 -34.90 -10.80
N ALA A 285 21.76 -36.07 -10.73
CA ALA A 285 21.42 -36.85 -11.92
C ALA A 285 20.33 -36.14 -12.75
N ASP A 286 19.33 -35.55 -12.08
CA ASP A 286 18.25 -34.82 -12.74
C ASP A 286 18.74 -33.52 -13.38
N ILE A 287 19.63 -32.79 -12.70
CA ILE A 287 20.29 -31.59 -13.26
C ILE A 287 21.11 -31.95 -14.51
N LEU A 288 21.83 -33.08 -14.48
CA LEU A 288 22.69 -33.51 -15.58
C LEU A 288 21.88 -33.92 -16.81
N ASN A 289 20.74 -34.59 -16.60
CA ASN A 289 19.80 -34.92 -17.67
C ASN A 289 19.17 -33.65 -18.27
N ALA A 290 18.73 -32.71 -17.44
CA ALA A 290 18.19 -31.43 -17.90
C ALA A 290 19.23 -30.60 -18.68
N GLN A 291 20.49 -30.57 -18.22
CA GLN A 291 21.58 -29.92 -18.96
C GLN A 291 21.84 -30.59 -20.31
N ALA A 292 21.81 -31.92 -20.39
CA ALA A 292 22.01 -32.64 -21.64
C ALA A 292 20.93 -32.27 -22.68
N GLU A 293 19.67 -32.13 -22.26
CA GLU A 293 18.59 -31.67 -23.14
C GLU A 293 18.79 -30.23 -23.62
N ILE A 294 19.12 -29.31 -22.71
CA ILE A 294 19.40 -27.90 -23.04
C ILE A 294 20.57 -27.80 -24.02
N VAL A 295 21.65 -28.55 -23.81
CA VAL A 295 22.81 -28.57 -24.70
C VAL A 295 22.42 -29.07 -26.09
N LYS A 296 21.60 -30.12 -26.17
CA LYS A 296 21.13 -30.66 -27.44
C LYS A 296 20.25 -29.67 -28.20
N GLU A 297 19.36 -28.96 -27.50
CA GLU A 297 18.54 -27.90 -28.11
C GLU A 297 19.39 -26.70 -28.57
N ALA A 298 20.35 -26.26 -27.74
CA ALA A 298 21.26 -25.18 -28.10
C ALA A 298 22.08 -25.54 -29.35
N GLN A 299 22.61 -26.76 -29.43
CA GLN A 299 23.31 -27.25 -30.62
C GLN A 299 22.41 -27.26 -31.86
N LYS A 300 21.13 -27.63 -31.72
CA LYS A 300 20.15 -27.59 -32.82
C LYS A 300 19.92 -26.16 -33.30
N LYS A 301 19.73 -25.20 -32.38
CA LYS A 301 19.53 -23.78 -32.70
C LYS A 301 20.77 -23.18 -33.37
N VAL A 302 21.98 -23.50 -32.89
CA VAL A 302 23.23 -23.07 -33.52
C VAL A 302 23.31 -23.57 -34.95
N LYS A 303 23.04 -24.86 -35.21
CA LYS A 303 23.04 -25.42 -36.57
C LYS A 303 22.06 -24.71 -37.49
N GLN A 304 20.84 -24.44 -37.01
CA GLN A 304 19.83 -23.70 -37.77
C GLN A 304 20.27 -22.25 -38.06
N ALA A 305 20.81 -21.55 -37.06
CA ALA A 305 21.30 -20.18 -37.21
C ALA A 305 22.51 -20.09 -38.16
N THR A 306 23.45 -21.05 -38.09
CA THR A 306 24.59 -21.10 -39.01
C THR A 306 24.15 -21.32 -40.45
N GLU A 307 23.13 -22.15 -40.68
CA GLU A 307 22.60 -22.38 -42.02
C GLU A 307 21.84 -21.15 -42.55
N ALA A 308 21.03 -20.52 -41.71
CA ALA A 308 20.36 -19.26 -42.05
C ALA A 308 21.36 -18.15 -42.40
N LEU A 309 22.47 -18.05 -41.65
CA LEU A 309 23.55 -17.09 -41.92
C LEU A 309 24.29 -17.40 -43.22
N ARG A 310 24.48 -18.69 -43.54
CA ARG A 310 25.04 -19.13 -44.83
C ARG A 310 24.15 -18.67 -45.99
N LEU A 311 22.84 -18.95 -45.92
CA LEU A 311 21.86 -18.57 -46.93
C LEU A 311 21.74 -17.04 -47.09
N ALA A 312 21.77 -16.29 -45.99
CA ALA A 312 21.73 -14.83 -46.02
C ALA A 312 22.97 -14.24 -46.73
N LYS A 313 24.18 -14.76 -46.42
CA LYS A 313 25.42 -14.36 -47.11
C LYS A 313 25.38 -14.67 -48.60
N GLU A 314 24.82 -15.81 -48.98
CA GLU A 314 24.64 -16.19 -50.39
C GLU A 314 23.71 -15.23 -51.14
N LYS A 315 22.59 -14.84 -50.51
CA LYS A 315 21.66 -13.83 -51.06
C LYS A 315 22.32 -12.46 -51.22
N ILE A 316 23.07 -11.99 -50.23
CA ILE A 316 23.79 -10.71 -50.29
C ILE A 316 24.83 -10.72 -51.42
N LYS A 317 25.61 -11.81 -51.53
CA LYS A 317 26.60 -11.95 -52.60
C LYS A 317 25.95 -11.98 -53.99
N LYS A 318 24.81 -12.67 -54.13
CA LYS A 318 24.03 -12.68 -55.37
C LYS A 318 23.56 -11.27 -55.71
N GLN A 319 23.01 -10.52 -54.76
CA GLN A 319 22.57 -9.14 -55.00
C GLN A 319 23.73 -8.24 -55.46
N ALA A 320 24.90 -8.33 -54.83
CA ALA A 320 26.07 -7.54 -55.23
C ALA A 320 26.56 -7.86 -56.65
N LEU A 321 26.53 -9.13 -57.06
CA LEU A 321 26.87 -9.55 -58.43
C LEU A 321 25.85 -9.03 -59.46
N MET A 322 24.56 -8.99 -59.09
CA MET A 322 23.51 -8.43 -59.95
C MET A 322 23.66 -6.92 -60.13
N ASP A 323 24.05 -6.21 -59.07
CA ASP A 323 24.30 -4.76 -59.13
C ASP A 323 25.54 -4.45 -59.99
N GLU A 324 26.59 -5.28 -59.94
CA GLU A 324 27.77 -5.19 -60.80
C GLU A 324 27.42 -5.46 -62.28
N LEU A 325 26.64 -6.51 -62.54
CA LEU A 325 26.17 -6.84 -63.89
C LEU A 325 25.30 -5.72 -64.49
N ALA A 326 24.42 -5.13 -63.68
CA ALA A 326 23.61 -3.98 -64.07
C ALA A 326 24.47 -2.77 -64.43
N ALA A 327 25.55 -2.51 -63.66
CA ALA A 327 26.49 -1.43 -63.95
C ALA A 327 27.24 -1.64 -65.27
N ASP A 328 27.62 -2.87 -65.60
CA ASP A 328 28.30 -3.19 -66.86
C ASP A 328 27.38 -3.13 -68.09
N TYR A 329 26.09 -3.47 -67.94
CA TYR A 329 25.10 -3.26 -69.01
C TYR A 329 24.80 -1.77 -69.26
N LYS A 330 24.79 -0.94 -68.21
CA LYS A 330 24.70 0.53 -68.36
C LYS A 330 25.91 1.09 -69.12
N LYS A 331 27.13 0.61 -68.85
CA LYS A 331 28.34 1.02 -69.62
C LYS A 331 28.29 0.62 -71.10
N LYS A 332 27.58 -0.46 -71.43
CA LYS A 332 27.37 -0.93 -72.82
C LYS A 332 26.25 -0.20 -73.56
N GLY A 333 25.60 0.79 -72.93
CA GLY A 333 24.60 1.66 -73.58
C GLY A 333 23.19 1.07 -73.68
N ILE A 334 22.88 0.02 -72.91
CA ILE A 334 21.54 -0.57 -72.84
C ILE A 334 20.64 0.30 -71.95
N SER A 335 19.37 0.47 -72.32
CA SER A 335 18.45 1.32 -71.57
C SER A 335 18.09 0.74 -70.20
N GLU A 336 17.87 1.59 -69.19
CA GLU A 336 17.56 1.15 -67.82
C GLU A 336 16.31 0.26 -67.73
N LYS A 337 15.34 0.45 -68.64
CA LYS A 337 14.12 -0.38 -68.70
C LYS A 337 14.39 -1.81 -69.15
N GLU A 338 15.27 -1.99 -70.13
CA GLU A 338 15.65 -3.33 -70.62
C GLU A 338 16.49 -4.09 -69.59
N ILE A 339 17.35 -3.38 -68.85
CA ILE A 339 18.16 -3.95 -67.76
C ILE A 339 17.24 -4.43 -66.62
N GLU A 340 16.27 -3.62 -66.19
CA GLU A 340 15.32 -4.02 -65.14
C GLU A 340 14.44 -5.21 -65.54
N GLU A 341 14.05 -5.32 -66.81
CA GLU A 341 13.23 -6.41 -67.32
C GLU A 341 14.02 -7.73 -67.40
N PHE A 342 15.29 -7.69 -67.82
CA PHE A 342 16.21 -8.83 -67.78
C PHE A 342 16.50 -9.31 -66.35
N LEU A 343 16.83 -8.40 -65.43
CA LEU A 343 17.10 -8.74 -64.02
C LEU A 343 15.87 -9.35 -63.33
N LYS A 344 14.66 -8.85 -63.62
CA LYS A 344 13.40 -9.42 -63.12
C LYS A 344 13.13 -10.83 -63.67
N SER A 345 13.55 -11.13 -64.90
CA SER A 345 13.42 -12.47 -65.48
C SER A 345 14.31 -13.51 -64.77
N GLU A 346 15.55 -13.16 -64.42
CA GLU A 346 16.45 -14.03 -63.64
C GLU A 346 15.99 -14.23 -62.18
N LEU A 347 15.34 -13.22 -61.60
CA LEU A 347 14.73 -13.31 -60.27
C LEU A 347 13.51 -14.26 -60.26
N LYS A 348 12.65 -14.21 -61.27
CA LYS A 348 11.46 -15.09 -61.36
C LYS A 348 11.81 -16.55 -61.59
N ILE A 349 12.90 -16.86 -62.29
CA ILE A 349 13.34 -18.26 -62.52
C ILE A 349 13.77 -18.96 -61.21
N ASN A 350 14.12 -18.20 -60.16
CA ASN A 350 14.55 -18.76 -58.87
C ASN A 350 13.48 -18.75 -57.77
N ASN A 351 12.27 -18.28 -58.06
CA ASN A 351 11.12 -18.29 -57.13
C ASN A 351 10.07 -19.33 -57.55
N ILE A 352 10.51 -20.45 -58.12
CA ILE A 352 9.66 -21.61 -58.36
C ILE A 352 10.15 -22.73 -57.44
N ASP A 353 9.29 -23.01 -56.47
CA ASP A 353 9.10 -24.27 -55.76
C ASP A 353 10.26 -24.80 -54.91
N GLU A 354 10.17 -24.56 -53.59
CA GLU A 354 10.04 -25.58 -52.52
C GLU A 354 10.64 -25.10 -51.18
N ILE A 355 9.74 -25.01 -50.19
CA ILE A 355 9.89 -25.37 -48.76
C ILE A 355 10.87 -24.55 -47.91
#